data_AF-A0A0S8AW08-F1
#
_entry.id   AF-A0A0S8AW08-F1
#
_cell.length_a   1.000
_cell.length_b   1.000
_cell.length_c   1.000
_cell.angle_alpha   90.00
_cell.angle_beta   90.00
_cell.angle_gamma   90.00
#
_symmetry.space_group_name_H-M   'P 1'
#
loop_
_entity.id
_entity.type
_entity.pdbx_description
1 polymer ?
#
loop_
_entity_poly.entity_id
_entity_poly.type
_entity_poly.pdbx_seq_one_letter_code
_entity_poly.pdbx_strand_id
1 'polypeptide(L)'
;MQAVVHARVAPKGVLENLSQQEVAKLLDRGQGGLYPLFRQCALAVLNCGTQLDDARLIFEAYRDFDIRIVRQPWGIKLEMKHAPGSAFVDGEMIRGVKEHLFTVLRDIVYTHNEVVPRFDLEDPASITNAIFSILRNARALEHKGRPDLVVCWGGHSIPRHEYDYTKEVGYELGLRGLDIATGCGPGAMKGPMKGATI
;
A
#
# COMPACT_ATOMS: atom_id res chain seq x y z
N MET A 1 8.39 11.02 23.36
CA MET A 1 7.95 11.85 22.22
C MET A 1 8.20 11.03 20.96
N GLN A 2 7.16 10.62 20.23
CA GLN A 2 7.38 9.91 18.96
C GLN A 2 8.09 10.87 18.01
N ALA A 3 9.21 10.44 17.42
CA ALA A 3 9.95 11.27 16.48
C ALA A 3 9.09 11.50 15.24
N VAL A 4 8.94 12.75 14.83
CA VAL A 4 8.19 13.15 13.64
C VAL A 4 9.14 13.76 12.60
N VAL A 5 8.85 13.54 11.32
CA VAL A 5 9.73 13.95 10.22
C VAL A 5 8.93 14.78 9.19
N HIS A 6 9.56 15.81 8.64
CA HIS A 6 9.08 16.50 7.45
C HIS A 6 9.87 16.00 6.24
N ALA A 7 9.17 15.54 5.20
CA ALA A 7 9.82 14.86 4.08
C ALA A 7 9.19 15.22 2.74
N ARG A 8 10.00 15.10 1.69
CA ARG A 8 9.54 15.16 0.30
C ARG A 8 10.01 13.92 -0.42
N VAL A 9 9.08 13.10 -0.91
CA VAL A 9 9.40 11.86 -1.61
C VAL A 9 8.86 11.90 -3.04
N ALA A 10 9.69 11.46 -3.99
CA ALA A 10 9.32 11.31 -5.38
C ALA A 10 8.96 9.85 -5.68
N PRO A 11 8.02 9.57 -6.60
CA PRO A 11 7.69 8.21 -7.02
C PRO A 11 8.89 7.48 -7.60
N LYS A 12 8.79 6.15 -7.67
CA LYS A 12 9.67 5.31 -8.49
C LYS A 12 8.83 4.55 -9.53
N GLY A 13 9.33 4.39 -10.76
CA GLY A 13 8.64 3.67 -11.83
C GLY A 13 7.53 4.46 -12.54
N VAL A 14 6.34 3.87 -12.68
CA VAL A 14 5.29 4.37 -13.61
C VAL A 14 4.80 5.78 -13.30
N LEU A 15 4.84 6.19 -12.03
CA LEU A 15 4.43 7.54 -11.60
C LEU A 15 5.56 8.58 -11.72
N GLU A 16 6.76 8.18 -12.17
CA GLU A 16 7.88 9.12 -12.42
C GLU A 16 7.62 10.04 -13.61
N ASN A 17 6.86 9.58 -14.61
CA ASN A 17 6.60 10.29 -15.85
C ASN A 17 5.10 10.42 -16.08
N LEU A 18 4.50 11.45 -15.51
CA LEU A 18 3.10 11.79 -15.72
C LEU A 18 2.99 13.02 -16.60
N SER A 19 2.09 12.96 -17.58
CA SER A 19 1.70 14.14 -18.35
C SER A 19 1.06 15.19 -17.44
N GLN A 20 1.15 16.45 -17.84
CA GLN A 20 0.55 17.55 -17.08
C GLN A 20 -0.98 17.42 -16.99
N GLN A 21 -1.62 16.73 -17.94
CA GLN A 21 -3.04 16.41 -17.89
C GLN A 21 -3.36 15.35 -16.82
N GLU A 22 -2.54 14.30 -16.70
CA GLU A 22 -2.68 13.29 -15.64
C GLU A 22 -2.46 13.89 -14.26
N VAL A 23 -1.47 14.77 -14.11
CA VAL A 23 -1.24 15.51 -12.86
C VAL A 23 -2.40 16.45 -12.53
N ALA A 24 -2.99 17.11 -13.53
CA ALA A 24 -4.18 17.93 -13.32
C ALA A 24 -5.37 17.09 -12.84
N LYS A 25 -5.65 15.94 -13.47
CA LYS A 25 -6.72 15.02 -13.04
C LYS A 25 -6.51 14.50 -11.61
N LEU A 26 -5.26 14.25 -11.23
CA LEU A 26 -4.87 13.86 -9.87
C LEU A 26 -5.17 14.95 -8.82
N LEU A 27 -4.88 16.21 -9.15
CA LEU A 27 -4.98 17.34 -8.21
C LEU A 27 -6.39 17.94 -8.15
N ASP A 28 -7.05 18.09 -9.29
CA ASP A 28 -8.34 18.78 -9.46
C ASP A 28 -9.49 17.99 -8.81
N ARG A 29 -9.40 16.65 -8.80
CA ARG A 29 -10.36 15.77 -8.13
C ARG A 29 -9.93 15.32 -6.73
N GLY A 30 -8.67 15.54 -6.36
CA GLY A 30 -8.13 15.25 -5.03
C GLY A 30 -8.71 16.12 -3.91
N GLN A 31 -9.26 17.30 -4.25
CA GLN A 31 -9.95 18.18 -3.30
C GLN A 31 -11.42 17.82 -3.05
N GLY A 32 -12.00 16.90 -3.84
CA GLY A 32 -13.42 16.52 -3.79
C GLY A 32 -13.79 15.40 -2.81
N GLY A 33 -13.00 15.19 -1.75
CA GLY A 33 -13.31 14.20 -0.69
C GLY A 33 -12.42 12.94 -0.65
N LEU A 34 -11.50 12.76 -1.60
CA LEU A 34 -10.50 11.67 -1.54
C LEU A 34 -9.35 11.95 -0.58
N TYR A 35 -9.08 13.23 -0.30
CA TYR A 35 -7.97 13.64 0.55
C TYR A 35 -7.96 12.96 1.94
N PRO A 36 -9.08 12.92 2.70
CA PRO A 36 -9.11 12.23 3.99
C PRO A 36 -8.76 10.75 3.88
N LEU A 37 -9.27 10.06 2.86
CA LEU A 37 -8.99 8.64 2.62
C LEU A 37 -7.51 8.43 2.28
N PHE A 38 -6.97 9.22 1.34
CA PHE A 38 -5.55 9.15 0.98
C PHE A 38 -4.65 9.40 2.18
N ARG A 39 -4.95 10.44 2.98
CA ARG A 39 -4.21 10.76 4.21
C ARG A 39 -4.25 9.59 5.20
N GLN A 40 -5.42 8.97 5.41
CA GLN A 40 -5.58 7.85 6.33
C GLN A 40 -4.78 6.62 5.88
N CYS A 41 -4.91 6.23 4.61
CA CYS A 41 -4.16 5.11 4.05
C CYS A 41 -2.65 5.35 4.05
N ALA A 42 -2.20 6.57 3.71
CA ALA A 42 -0.79 6.94 3.77
C ALA A 42 -0.23 6.86 5.20
N LEU A 43 -0.99 7.32 6.20
CA LEU A 43 -0.60 7.22 7.60
C LEU A 43 -0.48 5.77 8.05
N ALA A 44 -1.42 4.91 7.65
CA ALA A 44 -1.35 3.47 7.93
C ALA A 44 -0.06 2.84 7.35
N VAL A 45 0.31 3.20 6.11
CA VAL A 45 1.54 2.73 5.45
C VAL A 45 2.81 3.20 6.16
N LEU A 46 2.84 4.45 6.64
CA LEU A 46 4.00 4.98 7.37
C LEU A 46 4.17 4.34 8.75
N ASN A 47 3.08 3.86 9.34
CA ASN A 47 3.08 3.26 10.66
C ASN A 47 3.20 1.72 10.62
N CYS A 48 3.45 1.16 9.43
CA CYS A 48 3.75 -0.26 9.23
C CYS A 48 4.88 -0.72 10.14
N GLY A 49 4.67 -1.82 10.87
CA GLY A 49 5.69 -2.42 11.74
C GLY A 49 5.65 -1.95 13.19
N THR A 50 4.77 -1.02 13.55
CA THR A 50 4.43 -0.78 14.95
C THR A 50 3.61 -1.94 15.51
N GLN A 51 3.75 -2.23 16.81
CA GLN A 51 2.95 -3.26 17.50
C GLN A 51 1.62 -2.71 18.05
N LEU A 52 1.18 -1.56 17.54
CA LEU A 52 -0.09 -0.95 17.93
C LEU A 52 -1.22 -1.62 17.16
N ASP A 53 -2.07 -2.35 17.88
CA ASP A 53 -3.21 -3.08 17.34
C ASP A 53 -4.49 -2.21 17.26
N ASP A 54 -4.47 -0.99 17.83
CA ASP A 54 -5.57 -0.02 17.76
C ASP A 54 -5.27 1.12 16.79
N ALA A 55 -5.99 1.15 15.68
CA ALA A 55 -5.88 2.19 14.67
C ALA A 55 -6.21 3.59 15.20
N ARG A 56 -7.09 3.71 16.20
CA ARG A 56 -7.49 5.02 16.77
C ARG A 56 -6.32 5.70 17.46
N LEU A 57 -5.53 4.94 18.22
CA LEU A 57 -4.34 5.45 18.89
C LEU A 57 -3.32 6.00 17.89
N ILE A 58 -3.21 5.39 16.71
CA ILE A 58 -2.34 5.87 15.63
C ILE A 58 -2.85 7.22 15.10
N PHE A 59 -4.14 7.32 14.80
CA PHE A 59 -4.73 8.56 14.29
C PHE A 59 -4.71 9.70 15.31
N GLU A 60 -4.86 9.40 16.60
CA GLU A 60 -4.72 10.38 17.69
C GLU A 60 -3.27 10.85 17.85
N ALA A 61 -2.32 9.91 17.88
CA ALA A 61 -0.89 10.22 18.03
C ALA A 61 -0.37 11.09 16.87
N TYR A 62 -0.88 10.86 15.66
CA TYR A 62 -0.50 11.58 14.44
C TYR A 62 -1.65 12.46 13.90
N ARG A 63 -2.40 13.12 14.79
CA ARG A 63 -3.47 14.06 14.39
C ARG A 63 -2.96 15.19 13.49
N ASP A 64 -1.72 15.63 13.72
CA ASP A 64 -1.07 16.74 13.02
C ASP A 64 -0.35 16.30 11.73
N PHE A 65 -0.43 15.00 11.39
CA PHE A 65 0.09 14.48 10.13
C PHE A 65 -0.67 15.05 8.94
N ASP A 66 0.06 15.49 7.92
CA ASP A 66 -0.49 16.01 6.67
C ASP A 66 0.34 15.51 5.48
N ILE A 67 -0.30 15.22 4.34
CA ILE A 67 0.38 14.75 3.14
C ILE A 67 -0.24 15.40 1.91
N ARG A 68 0.58 16.02 1.05
CA ARG A 68 0.11 16.76 -0.12
C ARG A 68 0.82 16.29 -1.38
N ILE A 69 0.06 16.25 -2.47
CA ILE A 69 0.60 16.02 -3.80
C ILE A 69 1.09 17.36 -4.32
N VAL A 70 2.38 17.46 -4.61
CA VAL A 70 3.04 18.64 -5.17
C VAL A 70 3.36 18.38 -6.63
N ARG A 71 2.83 19.24 -7.50
CA ARG A 71 3.09 19.20 -8.95
C ARG A 71 4.56 19.52 -9.23
N GLN A 72 5.14 18.78 -10.17
CA GLN A 72 6.47 19.04 -10.73
C GLN A 72 6.42 19.05 -12.27
N PRO A 73 7.44 19.62 -12.95
CA PRO A 73 7.47 19.66 -14.42
C PRO A 73 7.38 18.29 -15.11
N TRP A 74 7.85 17.22 -14.45
CA TRP A 74 7.91 15.87 -15.02
C TRP A 74 7.02 14.85 -14.29
N GLY A 75 6.24 15.28 -13.29
CA GLY A 75 5.42 14.36 -12.50
C GLY A 75 4.94 14.96 -11.18
N ILE A 76 4.93 14.15 -10.13
CA ILE A 76 4.48 14.54 -8.80
C ILE A 76 5.53 14.26 -7.71
N LYS A 77 5.42 14.96 -6.59
CA LYS A 77 6.04 14.58 -5.31
C LYS A 77 4.99 14.53 -4.23
N LEU A 78 5.25 13.73 -3.19
CA LEU A 78 4.50 13.78 -1.95
C LEU A 78 5.29 14.61 -0.94
N GLU A 79 4.69 15.68 -0.45
CA GLU A 79 5.21 16.47 0.66
C GLU A 79 4.45 16.10 1.93
N MET A 80 5.18 15.83 3.01
CA MET A 80 4.64 15.27 4.24
C MET A 80 5.06 16.13 5.42
N LYS A 81 4.13 16.36 6.34
CA LYS A 81 4.37 17.03 7.61
C LYS A 81 4.01 16.11 8.77
N HIS A 82 4.85 16.13 9.80
CA HIS A 82 4.69 15.30 10.99
C HIS A 82 4.52 13.80 10.68
N ALA A 83 5.28 13.28 9.72
CA ALA A 83 5.25 11.86 9.38
C ALA A 83 5.87 11.00 10.50
N PRO A 84 5.39 9.77 10.74
CA PRO A 84 6.00 8.85 11.68
C PRO A 84 7.48 8.62 11.40
N GLY A 85 8.35 8.89 12.38
CA GLY A 85 9.80 8.69 12.26
C GLY A 85 10.21 7.24 12.03
N SER A 86 9.36 6.27 12.44
CA SER A 86 9.58 4.84 12.18
C SER A 86 9.63 4.46 10.71
N ALA A 87 9.11 5.31 9.81
CA ALA A 87 9.19 5.12 8.37
C ALA A 87 10.55 5.48 7.76
N PHE A 88 11.48 6.03 8.56
CA PHE A 88 12.77 6.56 8.11
C PHE A 88 13.94 5.88 8.82
N VAL A 89 15.05 5.71 8.11
CA VAL A 89 16.35 5.26 8.63
C VAL A 89 17.39 6.26 8.13
N ASP A 90 18.14 6.87 9.04
CA ASP A 90 19.15 7.90 8.74
C ASP A 90 18.64 9.06 7.87
N GLY A 91 17.37 9.44 8.08
CA GLY A 91 16.71 10.51 7.33
C GLY A 91 16.12 10.10 5.98
N GLU A 92 16.39 8.88 5.52
CA GLU A 92 15.85 8.33 4.27
C GLU A 92 14.64 7.44 4.52
N MET A 93 13.61 7.59 3.70
CA MET A 93 12.40 6.77 3.83
C MET A 93 12.68 5.32 3.40
N ILE A 94 12.22 4.36 4.21
CA ILE A 94 12.33 2.93 3.88
C ILE A 94 11.72 2.68 2.50
N ARG A 95 12.48 2.02 1.62
CA ARG A 95 12.12 1.83 0.22
C ARG A 95 10.73 1.18 0.02
N GLY A 96 10.42 0.13 0.78
CA GLY A 96 9.11 -0.54 0.69
C GLY A 96 7.95 0.36 1.14
N VAL A 97 8.15 1.18 2.18
CA VAL A 97 7.16 2.17 2.64
C VAL A 97 6.91 3.20 1.55
N LYS A 98 7.99 3.70 0.92
CA LYS A 98 7.91 4.63 -0.21
C LYS A 98 7.14 4.01 -1.38
N GLU A 99 7.45 2.77 -1.76
CA GLU A 99 6.75 2.06 -2.84
C GLU A 99 5.24 1.92 -2.52
N HIS A 100 4.89 1.50 -1.30
CA HIS A 100 3.50 1.39 -0.86
C HIS A 100 2.73 2.72 -0.82
N LEU A 101 3.36 3.84 -0.46
CA LEU A 101 2.71 5.16 -0.51
C LEU A 101 2.21 5.51 -1.91
N PHE A 102 3.01 5.18 -2.92
CA PHE A 102 2.65 5.42 -4.32
C PHE A 102 1.66 4.37 -4.85
N THR A 103 1.69 3.13 -4.35
CA THR A 103 0.63 2.13 -4.57
C THR A 103 -0.72 2.64 -4.05
N VAL A 104 -0.78 3.18 -2.83
CA VAL A 104 -1.99 3.78 -2.25
C VAL A 104 -2.53 4.90 -3.13
N LEU A 105 -1.67 5.82 -3.57
CA LEU A 105 -2.07 6.91 -4.45
C LEU A 105 -2.65 6.39 -5.77
N ARG A 106 -1.94 5.45 -6.43
CA ARG A 106 -2.38 4.82 -7.68
C ARG A 106 -3.77 4.21 -7.54
N ASP A 107 -3.98 3.40 -6.50
CA ASP A 107 -5.19 2.61 -6.35
C ASP A 107 -6.41 3.46 -6.00
N ILE A 108 -6.26 4.46 -5.12
CA ILE A 108 -7.34 5.40 -4.77
C ILE A 108 -7.76 6.21 -6.01
N VAL A 109 -6.78 6.78 -6.73
CA VAL A 109 -7.05 7.62 -7.90
C VAL A 109 -7.67 6.81 -9.02
N TYR A 110 -7.08 5.66 -9.36
CA TYR A 110 -7.58 4.82 -10.45
C TYR A 110 -9.00 4.33 -10.15
N THR A 111 -9.24 3.85 -8.92
CA THR A 111 -10.56 3.36 -8.53
C THR A 111 -11.61 4.46 -8.64
N HIS A 112 -11.33 5.64 -8.08
CA HIS A 112 -12.29 6.75 -8.11
C HIS A 112 -12.55 7.30 -9.53
N ASN A 113 -11.51 7.42 -10.35
CA ASN A 113 -11.63 8.08 -11.66
C ASN A 113 -12.03 7.15 -12.80
N GLU A 114 -11.62 5.88 -12.74
CA GLU A 114 -11.75 4.95 -13.88
C GLU A 114 -12.64 3.75 -13.57
N VAL A 115 -12.78 3.35 -12.31
CA VAL A 115 -13.57 2.16 -11.94
C VAL A 115 -14.99 2.55 -11.55
N VAL A 116 -15.15 3.40 -10.52
CA VAL A 116 -16.45 3.83 -10.01
C VAL A 116 -17.40 4.39 -11.09
N PRO A 117 -16.96 5.25 -12.05
CA PRO A 117 -17.86 5.75 -13.08
C PRO A 117 -18.09 4.78 -14.26
N ARG A 118 -17.30 3.71 -14.37
CA ARG A 118 -17.28 2.82 -15.54
C ARG A 118 -18.04 1.52 -15.31
N PHE A 119 -18.03 1.02 -14.08
CA PHE A 119 -18.63 -0.26 -13.73
C PHE A 119 -19.86 -0.07 -12.85
N ASP A 120 -20.84 -0.94 -13.05
CA ASP A 120 -22.01 -1.08 -12.20
C ASP A 120 -21.63 -1.99 -11.02
N LEU A 121 -21.67 -1.47 -9.80
CA LEU A 121 -21.24 -2.22 -8.61
C LEU A 121 -22.38 -3.04 -7.97
N GLU A 122 -23.56 -3.03 -8.58
CA GLU A 122 -24.68 -3.90 -8.18
C GLU A 122 -24.78 -5.16 -9.07
N ASP A 123 -24.13 -5.16 -10.24
CA ASP A 123 -24.08 -6.32 -11.15
C ASP A 123 -22.83 -7.20 -10.87
N PRO A 124 -22.99 -8.50 -10.54
CA PRO A 124 -21.87 -9.40 -10.24
C PRO A 124 -20.83 -9.54 -11.36
N ALA A 125 -21.26 -9.52 -12.63
CA ALA A 125 -20.34 -9.62 -13.76
C ALA A 125 -19.51 -8.34 -13.88
N SER A 126 -20.13 -7.19 -13.69
CA SER A 126 -19.48 -5.89 -13.69
C SER A 126 -18.52 -5.71 -12.50
N ILE A 127 -18.87 -6.19 -11.30
CA ILE A 127 -17.97 -6.26 -10.14
C ILE A 127 -16.72 -7.09 -10.45
N THR A 128 -16.88 -8.25 -11.09
CA THR A 128 -15.74 -9.11 -11.49
C THR A 128 -14.80 -8.37 -12.45
N ASN A 129 -15.36 -7.65 -13.42
CA ASN A 129 -14.59 -6.84 -14.37
C ASN A 129 -13.91 -5.63 -13.70
N ALA A 130 -14.54 -5.04 -12.67
CA ALA A 130 -13.96 -3.97 -11.87
C ALA A 130 -12.73 -4.47 -11.10
N ILE A 131 -12.84 -5.62 -10.40
CA ILE A 131 -11.72 -6.27 -9.69
C ILE A 131 -10.56 -6.56 -10.65
N PHE A 132 -10.86 -7.17 -11.80
CA PHE A 132 -9.86 -7.44 -12.82
C PHE A 132 -9.16 -6.15 -13.30
N SER A 133 -9.91 -5.08 -13.51
CA SER A 133 -9.36 -3.80 -13.97
C SER A 133 -8.42 -3.17 -12.93
N ILE A 134 -8.78 -3.23 -11.64
CA ILE A 134 -7.93 -2.78 -10.53
C ILE A 134 -6.62 -3.59 -10.49
N LEU A 135 -6.70 -4.92 -10.48
CA LEU A 135 -5.52 -5.80 -10.43
C LEU A 135 -4.62 -5.63 -11.67
N ARG A 136 -5.21 -5.45 -12.85
CA ARG A 136 -4.47 -5.17 -14.09
C ARG A 136 -3.75 -3.83 -14.02
N ASN A 137 -4.41 -2.76 -13.57
CA ASN A 137 -3.78 -1.46 -13.38
C ASN A 137 -2.67 -1.51 -12.34
N ALA A 138 -2.84 -2.36 -11.32
CA ALA A 138 -1.84 -2.62 -10.30
C ALA A 138 -0.61 -3.40 -10.81
N ARG A 139 -0.67 -3.94 -12.03
CA ARG A 139 0.32 -4.87 -12.60
C ARG A 139 0.51 -6.14 -11.76
N ALA A 140 -0.57 -6.58 -11.10
CA ALA A 140 -0.59 -7.80 -10.29
C ALA A 140 -0.95 -9.07 -11.09
N LEU A 141 -1.27 -8.91 -12.38
CA LEU A 141 -1.65 -10.01 -13.27
C LEU A 141 -0.56 -10.23 -14.32
N GLU A 142 0.11 -11.38 -14.26
CA GLU A 142 1.13 -11.75 -15.22
C GLU A 142 0.52 -12.51 -16.41
N HIS A 143 0.87 -12.10 -17.63
CA HIS A 143 0.44 -12.78 -18.83
C HIS A 143 1.24 -14.07 -19.01
N LYS A 144 0.55 -15.23 -19.09
CA LYS A 144 1.16 -16.57 -19.22
C LYS A 144 2.07 -16.97 -18.04
N GLY A 145 1.82 -16.41 -16.85
CA GLY A 145 2.41 -16.89 -15.61
C GLY A 145 2.04 -18.36 -15.34
N ARG A 146 2.93 -19.08 -14.67
CA ARG A 146 2.62 -20.41 -14.11
C ARG A 146 1.74 -20.23 -12.85
N PRO A 147 0.89 -21.20 -12.48
CA PRO A 147 0.08 -21.08 -11.27
C PRO A 147 0.94 -21.38 -10.03
N ASP A 148 1.66 -20.38 -9.54
CA ASP A 148 2.61 -20.47 -8.41
C ASP A 148 2.22 -19.61 -7.20
N LEU A 149 1.14 -18.83 -7.27
CA LEU A 149 0.68 -17.99 -6.18
C LEU A 149 -0.16 -18.76 -5.15
N VAL A 150 0.27 -18.74 -3.88
CA VAL A 150 -0.45 -19.31 -2.74
C VAL A 150 -1.03 -18.20 -1.86
N VAL A 151 -2.34 -18.24 -1.66
CA VAL A 151 -3.03 -17.31 -0.74
C VAL A 151 -2.97 -17.87 0.68
N CYS A 152 -2.33 -17.16 1.61
CA CYS A 152 -2.25 -17.53 3.02
C CYS A 152 -3.16 -16.65 3.89
N TRP A 153 -4.05 -17.28 4.65
CA TRP A 153 -4.92 -16.62 5.63
C TRP A 153 -4.58 -17.07 7.06
N GLY A 154 -4.84 -16.20 8.02
CA GLY A 154 -4.71 -16.50 9.44
C GLY A 154 -4.85 -15.25 10.31
N GLY A 155 -4.73 -15.42 11.63
CA GLY A 155 -4.95 -14.35 12.60
C GLY A 155 -3.86 -13.26 12.60
N HIS A 156 -4.26 -12.02 12.90
CA HIS A 156 -3.34 -10.89 13.14
C HIS A 156 -2.58 -11.02 14.47
N SER A 157 -3.23 -11.63 15.47
CA SER A 157 -2.67 -11.90 16.79
C SER A 157 -2.65 -13.40 17.06
N ILE A 158 -1.45 -13.98 17.06
CA ILE A 158 -1.21 -15.42 17.21
C ILE A 158 -0.05 -15.65 18.19
N PRO A 159 -0.06 -16.76 18.96
CA PRO A 159 1.04 -17.11 19.84
C PRO A 159 2.31 -17.41 19.06
N ARG A 160 3.46 -17.36 19.75
CA ARG A 160 4.78 -17.49 19.11
C ARG A 160 4.96 -18.80 18.35
N HIS A 161 4.47 -19.92 18.88
CA HIS A 161 4.60 -21.22 18.24
C HIS A 161 3.84 -21.29 16.90
N GLU A 162 2.64 -20.68 16.80
CA GLU A 162 1.93 -20.53 15.53
C GLU A 162 2.69 -19.61 14.57
N TYR A 163 3.21 -18.49 15.05
CA TYR A 163 4.02 -17.59 14.21
C TYR A 163 5.26 -18.28 13.64
N ASP A 164 5.97 -19.05 14.45
CA ASP A 164 7.13 -19.81 14.01
C ASP A 164 6.73 -20.88 12.98
N TYR A 165 5.64 -21.61 13.21
CA TYR A 165 5.10 -22.57 12.24
C TYR A 165 4.72 -21.89 10.89
N THR A 166 4.12 -20.70 10.92
CA THR A 166 3.80 -19.99 9.67
C THR A 166 5.04 -19.62 8.85
N LYS A 167 6.20 -19.38 9.50
CA LYS A 167 7.46 -19.17 8.80
C LYS A 167 8.01 -20.46 8.22
N GLU A 168 7.89 -21.59 8.93
CA GLU A 168 8.30 -22.91 8.41
C GLU A 168 7.50 -23.27 7.15
N VAL A 169 6.17 -23.06 7.18
CA VAL A 169 5.32 -23.22 6.00
C VAL A 169 5.78 -22.30 4.86
N GLY A 170 6.02 -21.02 5.15
CA GLY A 170 6.53 -20.06 4.17
C GLY A 170 7.87 -20.49 3.55
N TYR A 171 8.79 -21.01 4.37
CA TYR A 171 10.08 -21.53 3.93
C TYR A 171 9.91 -22.71 2.96
N GLU A 172 9.05 -23.67 3.29
CA GLU A 172 8.76 -24.80 2.41
C GLU A 172 8.10 -24.38 1.08
N LEU A 173 7.26 -23.34 1.09
CA LEU A 173 6.71 -22.75 -0.14
C LEU A 173 7.81 -22.09 -0.97
N GLY A 174 8.67 -21.29 -0.34
CA GLY A 174 9.80 -20.60 -0.99
C GLY A 174 10.80 -21.56 -1.64
N LEU A 175 11.13 -22.67 -0.97
CA LEU A 175 12.00 -23.73 -1.53
C LEU A 175 11.46 -24.33 -2.85
N ARG A 176 10.16 -24.23 -3.09
CA ARG A 176 9.49 -24.75 -4.30
C ARG A 176 9.24 -23.65 -5.34
N GLY A 177 9.72 -22.43 -5.09
CA GLY A 177 9.51 -21.27 -5.96
C GLY A 177 8.05 -20.85 -6.06
N LEU A 178 7.29 -21.00 -4.96
CA LEU A 178 5.90 -20.54 -4.87
C LEU A 178 5.85 -19.13 -4.28
N ASP A 179 5.02 -18.27 -4.88
CA ASP A 179 4.76 -16.92 -4.42
C ASP A 179 3.67 -16.90 -3.34
N ILE A 180 3.66 -15.83 -2.53
CA ILE A 180 2.72 -15.69 -1.41
C ILE A 180 1.89 -14.42 -1.54
N ALA A 181 0.57 -14.56 -1.42
CA ALA A 181 -0.36 -13.46 -1.19
C ALA A 181 -1.00 -13.59 0.20
N THR A 182 -1.07 -12.48 0.95
CA THR A 182 -1.74 -12.42 2.26
C THR A 182 -2.64 -11.18 2.35
N GLY A 183 -3.40 -11.07 3.45
CA GLY A 183 -4.26 -9.91 3.71
C GLY A 183 -3.54 -8.63 4.13
N CYS A 184 -2.19 -8.62 4.18
CA CYS A 184 -1.36 -7.60 4.82
C CYS A 184 -1.60 -7.47 6.33
N GLY A 185 -0.54 -7.33 7.14
CA GLY A 185 -0.67 -7.15 8.59
C GLY A 185 0.28 -8.04 9.39
N PRO A 186 0.14 -8.07 10.74
CA PRO A 186 0.99 -8.88 11.61
C PRO A 186 0.57 -10.36 11.63
N GLY A 187 1.22 -11.15 12.49
CA GLY A 187 0.85 -12.55 12.71
C GLY A 187 1.03 -13.42 11.46
N ALA A 188 0.00 -14.23 11.17
CA ALA A 188 -0.01 -15.19 10.07
C ALA A 188 0.01 -14.54 8.68
N MET A 189 -0.27 -13.24 8.58
CA MET A 189 -0.18 -12.49 7.32
C MET A 189 1.26 -12.05 7.00
N LYS A 190 2.18 -12.12 7.98
CA LYS A 190 3.59 -11.73 7.85
C LYS A 190 4.56 -12.91 7.92
N GLY A 191 4.26 -13.91 8.75
CA GLY A 191 5.14 -15.05 8.97
C GLY A 191 5.52 -15.81 7.68
N PRO A 192 4.55 -16.23 6.84
CA PRO A 192 4.84 -16.94 5.60
C PRO A 192 5.75 -16.16 4.65
N MET A 193 5.53 -14.85 4.47
CA MET A 193 6.37 -14.01 3.62
C MET A 193 7.83 -13.95 4.12
N LYS A 194 8.03 -13.90 5.45
CA LYS A 194 9.38 -13.96 6.04
C LYS A 194 10.05 -15.31 5.82
N GLY A 195 9.29 -16.40 5.90
CA GLY A 195 9.80 -17.74 5.67
C GLY A 195 10.23 -17.97 4.22
N ALA A 196 9.42 -17.49 3.27
CA ALA A 196 9.66 -17.66 1.84
C ALA A 196 10.79 -16.79 1.27
N THR A 197 11.30 -15.82 2.04
CA THR A 197 12.43 -14.98 1.65
C THR A 197 13.74 -15.75 1.86
N ILE A 198 14.04 -16.66 0.92
CA ILE A 198 15.24 -17.51 0.87
C ILE A 198 16.17 -17.15 -0.30
#